data_AF-A0A5D6Y3E4-F1
#
_entry.id   AF-A0A5D6Y3E4-F1
#
_cell.length_a   1.000
_cell.length_b   1.000
_cell.length_c   1.000
_cell.angle_alpha   90.00
_cell.angle_beta   90.00
_cell.angle_gamma   90.00
#
_symmetry.space_group_name_H-M   'P 1'
#
loop_
_entity.id
_entity.type
_entity.pdbx_description
1 polymer ?
#
loop_
_entity_poly.entity_id
_entity_poly.type
_entity_poly.pdbx_seq_one_letter_code
_entity_poly.pdbx_strand_id
1 'polypeptide(L)'
;MASLFPFAGISVRQPKRKMSGPAVALARDLTRSTDTSSGGWWLCALCRSVDAREVLGFVGWKLLVLLVVVLAVADWIFFFKFVVEPDEPRARLQNGALWSALTLALLHVRSAVRARCGADVRALADHLEIFIAVSLAMVFSTNIAFYLHAPAAAPLRDLGFMLVPEQALDSKWRPLSDVLTAVVPVLGLLQTLFMTRANRCRVIATFFRVASVSYALRLLTVSLTSLPGPAPHCRPGSALYAPPQTWIDIVTRVGPMYGQFNSCGDLIFSGHMAYTNSALLLYLRTMDRYFARFSRLRWLAGTAFLLALALLCVAGRKHYTVDVVLGVVVSSLVYFHFEYSWLPACAHPQHPQQQLASQQQAGVMLGGSAKRSLAHPFGAATASYQSAKVSDFEVCDEDDVGDFSEQGQQPQGDESEQLLFSPLDFIC
;
A
#
# COMPACT_ATOMS: atom_id res chain seq x y z
N MET A 1 43.12 6.64 -13.68
CA MET A 1 42.31 7.82 -13.34
C MET A 1 41.67 7.61 -11.99
N ALA A 2 42.45 7.83 -10.93
CA ALA A 2 42.02 7.80 -9.54
C ALA A 2 41.64 9.23 -9.10
N SER A 3 40.85 9.34 -8.02
CA SER A 3 40.38 10.55 -7.32
C SER A 3 39.07 11.19 -7.83
N LEU A 4 37.95 10.65 -7.35
CA LEU A 4 36.71 11.35 -6.98
C LEU A 4 35.97 10.38 -6.03
N PHE A 5 35.34 10.88 -4.97
CA PHE A 5 34.68 10.17 -3.85
C PHE A 5 35.56 9.90 -2.60
N PRO A 6 35.36 10.67 -1.50
CA PRO A 6 36.02 10.44 -0.23
C PRO A 6 35.18 9.51 0.63
N PHE A 7 35.32 8.19 0.45
CA PHE A 7 34.81 7.21 1.40
C PHE A 7 35.74 6.01 1.46
N ALA A 8 36.84 6.17 2.20
CA ALA A 8 37.66 5.05 2.67
C ALA A 8 38.35 5.45 3.97
N GLY A 9 38.10 4.69 5.04
CA GLY A 9 38.94 4.70 6.23
C GLY A 9 38.20 5.03 7.53
N ILE A 10 37.41 4.10 8.07
CA ILE A 10 37.30 3.96 9.52
C ILE A 10 37.45 2.47 9.87
N SER A 11 38.58 2.16 10.47
CA SER A 11 38.93 0.87 11.08
C SER A 11 38.00 0.57 12.25
N VAL A 12 37.29 -0.56 12.19
CA VAL A 12 36.43 -1.06 13.27
C VAL A 12 37.31 -1.73 14.34
N ARG A 13 37.60 -1.02 15.44
CA ARG A 13 37.97 -1.67 16.71
C ARG A 13 36.67 -2.09 17.42
N GLN A 14 36.49 -3.39 17.64
CA GLN A 14 35.45 -3.93 18.51
C GLN A 14 35.77 -3.66 19.98
N PRO A 15 34.85 -3.11 20.79
CA PRO A 15 34.82 -3.37 22.22
C PRO A 15 33.73 -4.39 22.56
N LYS A 16 34.13 -5.39 23.36
CA LYS A 16 33.28 -6.41 23.98
C LYS A 16 32.08 -5.77 24.69
N ARG A 17 30.86 -6.17 24.34
CA ARG A 17 29.62 -5.71 24.97
C ARG A 17 29.20 -6.70 26.06
N LYS A 18 29.26 -6.27 27.32
CA LYS A 18 28.56 -6.90 28.46
C LYS A 18 27.06 -6.59 28.34
N MET A 19 26.23 -7.58 28.68
CA MET A 19 24.77 -7.50 28.74
C MET A 19 24.32 -6.64 29.93
N SER A 20 23.49 -5.63 29.65
CA SER A 20 22.42 -5.17 30.55
C SER A 20 21.47 -4.22 29.79
N GLY A 21 20.18 -4.56 29.77
CA GLY A 21 19.10 -3.57 29.62
C GLY A 21 18.74 -2.95 30.98
N PRO A 22 17.72 -2.07 31.09
CA PRO A 22 16.65 -1.85 30.11
C PRO A 22 16.40 -0.39 29.69
N ALA A 23 15.63 -0.30 28.62
CA ALA A 23 15.09 0.89 27.99
C ALA A 23 14.07 1.62 28.90
N VAL A 24 14.53 2.57 29.72
CA VAL A 24 13.69 3.63 30.33
C VAL A 24 14.39 5.00 30.35
N ALA A 25 15.69 5.07 30.08
CA ALA A 25 16.48 6.30 30.23
C ALA A 25 16.40 7.28 29.02
N LEU A 26 16.01 6.83 27.83
CA LEU A 26 16.10 7.66 26.60
C LEU A 26 14.93 8.66 26.42
N ALA A 27 13.91 8.61 27.26
CA ALA A 27 12.77 9.54 27.22
C ALA A 27 12.94 10.77 28.13
N ARG A 28 13.96 10.80 29.00
CA ARG A 28 14.20 11.92 29.94
C ARG A 28 15.22 12.95 29.46
N ASP A 29 16.05 12.63 28.48
CA ASP A 29 17.09 13.56 28.01
C ASP A 29 16.61 14.55 26.93
N LEU A 30 15.35 14.49 26.50
CA LEU A 30 14.75 15.48 25.58
C LEU A 30 13.87 16.53 26.26
N THR A 31 13.70 16.48 27.59
CA THR A 31 12.87 17.45 28.33
C THR A 31 13.67 18.45 29.16
N ARG A 32 15.01 18.46 29.06
CA ARG A 32 15.86 19.39 29.81
C ARG A 32 16.80 20.19 28.91
N SER A 33 16.23 20.98 28.01
CA SER A 33 16.87 22.19 27.51
C SER A 33 15.83 23.29 27.35
N THR A 34 15.40 23.87 28.47
CA THR A 34 14.88 25.23 28.47
C THR A 34 16.07 26.16 28.33
N ASP A 35 16.30 26.67 27.12
CA ASP A 35 16.97 27.95 26.96
C ASP A 35 16.07 28.87 26.15
N THR A 36 15.66 29.92 26.84
CA THR A 36 14.86 31.04 26.36
C THR A 36 15.69 31.90 25.41
N SER A 37 15.03 32.48 24.41
CA SER A 37 15.56 33.47 23.43
C SER A 37 16.12 32.90 22.12
N SER A 38 15.21 32.61 21.19
CA SER A 38 15.21 33.19 19.84
C SER A 38 14.05 32.55 19.07
N GLY A 39 13.21 33.37 18.45
CA GLY A 39 12.13 32.94 17.56
C GLY A 39 12.65 32.34 16.24
N GLY A 40 13.61 31.43 16.31
CA GLY A 40 14.10 30.67 15.18
C GLY A 40 13.05 29.64 14.78
N TRP A 41 12.49 29.82 13.59
CA TRP A 41 11.54 28.89 12.98
C TRP A 41 11.98 27.44 13.20
N TRP A 42 11.09 26.60 13.72
CA TRP A 42 11.26 25.15 13.94
C TRP A 42 11.82 24.39 12.72
N LEU A 43 11.62 24.92 11.51
CA LEU A 43 12.26 24.48 10.27
C LEU A 43 13.80 24.54 10.32
N CYS A 44 14.39 25.55 10.98
CA CYS A 44 15.84 25.68 11.16
C CYS A 44 16.45 24.63 12.08
N ALA A 45 15.68 24.05 13.02
CA ALA A 45 16.14 22.96 13.88
C ALA A 45 16.07 21.61 13.14
N LEU A 46 15.03 21.39 12.33
CA LEU A 46 14.89 20.20 11.48
C LEU A 46 15.98 20.18 10.39
N CYS A 47 16.26 21.31 9.74
CA CYS A 47 17.31 21.46 8.74
C CYS A 47 18.73 21.27 9.29
N ARG A 48 19.00 21.59 10.56
CA ARG A 48 20.32 21.33 11.19
C ARG A 48 20.58 19.86 11.48
N SER A 49 19.54 19.02 11.53
CA SER A 49 19.66 17.59 11.85
C SER A 49 19.94 16.69 10.62
N VAL A 50 19.83 17.25 9.41
CA VAL A 50 19.92 16.49 8.16
C VAL A 50 21.23 16.83 7.44
N ASP A 51 22.14 15.86 7.36
CA ASP A 51 23.40 16.02 6.63
C ASP A 51 23.12 16.05 5.11
N ALA A 52 23.38 17.19 4.48
CA ALA A 52 23.17 17.39 3.04
C ALA A 52 23.95 16.40 2.17
N ARG A 53 25.13 15.92 2.62
CA ARG A 53 25.91 14.91 1.89
C ARG A 53 25.24 13.54 1.93
N GLU A 54 24.61 13.21 3.05
CA GLU A 54 23.83 11.98 3.21
C GLU A 54 22.61 11.98 2.29
N VAL A 55 21.87 13.10 2.27
CA VAL A 55 20.69 13.26 1.42
C VAL A 55 21.08 13.22 -0.05
N LEU A 56 22.16 13.91 -0.45
CA LEU A 56 22.65 13.88 -1.83
C LEU A 56 23.07 12.46 -2.25
N GLY A 57 23.75 11.73 -1.38
CA GLY A 57 24.09 10.32 -1.60
C GLY A 57 22.85 9.43 -1.77
N PHE A 58 21.80 9.68 -0.98
CA PHE A 58 20.54 8.96 -1.10
C PHE A 58 19.74 9.31 -2.37
N VAL A 59 19.74 10.57 -2.77
CA VAL A 59 19.15 11.01 -4.05
C VAL A 59 19.90 10.39 -5.22
N GLY A 60 21.24 10.40 -5.19
CA GLY A 60 22.06 9.72 -6.19
C GLY A 60 21.78 8.22 -6.27
N TRP A 61 21.63 7.55 -5.12
CA TRP A 61 21.22 6.15 -5.06
C TRP A 61 19.83 5.93 -5.66
N LYS A 62 18.83 6.78 -5.35
CA LYS A 62 17.48 6.71 -5.93
C LYS A 62 17.52 6.83 -7.45
N LEU A 63 18.26 7.81 -7.98
CA LEU A 63 18.39 8.02 -9.42
C LEU A 63 19.07 6.82 -10.10
N LEU A 64 20.10 6.25 -9.48
CA LEU A 64 20.78 5.07 -10.01
C LEU A 64 19.89 3.84 -10.01
N VAL A 65 19.11 3.61 -8.95
CA VAL A 65 18.13 2.53 -8.91
C VAL A 65 17.05 2.74 -9.96
N LEU A 66 16.51 3.95 -10.09
CA LEU A 66 15.53 4.27 -11.14
C LEU A 66 16.09 4.01 -12.54
N LEU A 67 17.34 4.40 -12.79
CA LEU A 67 18.02 4.11 -14.06
C LEU A 67 18.14 2.61 -14.31
N VAL A 68 18.58 1.82 -13.32
CA VAL A 68 18.67 0.36 -13.43
C VAL A 68 17.32 -0.25 -13.78
N VAL A 69 16.23 0.27 -13.19
CA VAL A 69 14.86 -0.21 -13.45
C VAL A 69 14.41 0.12 -14.86
N VAL A 70 14.59 1.36 -15.32
CA VAL A 70 14.26 1.76 -16.70
C VAL A 70 15.03 0.92 -17.70
N LEU A 71 16.33 0.73 -17.47
CA LEU A 71 17.16 -0.12 -18.34
C LEU A 71 16.74 -1.59 -18.29
N ALA A 72 16.33 -2.12 -17.14
CA ALA A 72 15.83 -3.50 -17.03
C ALA A 72 14.52 -3.71 -17.82
N VAL A 73 13.61 -2.73 -17.78
CA VAL A 73 12.38 -2.77 -18.60
C VAL A 73 12.71 -2.65 -20.09
N ALA A 74 13.66 -1.79 -20.46
CA ALA A 74 14.14 -1.69 -21.84
C ALA A 74 14.82 -2.99 -22.32
N ASP A 75 15.63 -3.62 -21.48
CA ASP A 75 16.29 -4.91 -21.73
C ASP A 75 15.26 -6.02 -21.96
N TRP A 76 14.19 -6.05 -21.15
CA TRP A 76 13.05 -6.96 -21.32
C TRP A 76 12.35 -6.79 -22.67
N ILE A 77 11.99 -5.54 -23.03
CA ILE A 77 11.35 -5.26 -24.33
C ILE A 77 12.30 -5.64 -25.48
N PHE A 78 13.59 -5.32 -25.33
CA PHE A 78 14.60 -5.61 -26.33
C PHE A 78 14.69 -7.11 -26.61
N PHE A 79 14.71 -7.93 -25.55
CA PHE A 79 14.72 -9.39 -25.67
C PHE A 79 13.57 -9.90 -26.52
N PHE A 80 12.33 -9.56 -26.16
CA PHE A 80 11.16 -10.10 -26.87
C PHE A 80 11.03 -9.57 -28.30
N LYS A 81 11.26 -8.26 -28.53
CA LYS A 81 11.09 -7.65 -29.86
C LYS A 81 12.25 -7.90 -30.82
N PHE A 82 13.50 -8.02 -30.34
CA PHE A 82 14.66 -8.10 -31.23
C PHE A 82 15.41 -9.43 -31.17
N VAL A 83 15.16 -10.27 -30.16
CA VAL A 83 15.78 -11.61 -30.04
C VAL A 83 14.77 -12.71 -30.35
N VAL A 84 13.53 -12.58 -29.86
CA VAL A 84 12.50 -13.61 -29.99
C VAL A 84 11.63 -13.45 -31.23
N GLU A 85 11.13 -12.24 -31.51
CA GLU A 85 10.22 -11.95 -32.65
C GLU A 85 10.82 -12.17 -34.05
N PRO A 86 12.09 -11.79 -34.35
CA PRO A 86 12.59 -11.89 -35.72
C PRO A 86 12.79 -13.34 -36.16
N ASP A 87 12.41 -13.67 -37.39
CA ASP A 87 12.62 -15.02 -37.97
C ASP A 87 14.05 -15.21 -38.51
N GLU A 88 14.74 -14.12 -38.87
CA GLU A 88 16.05 -14.20 -39.52
C GLU A 88 17.17 -14.59 -38.53
N PRO A 89 17.86 -15.73 -38.73
CA PRO A 89 18.79 -16.28 -37.74
C PRO A 89 20.01 -15.39 -37.50
N ARG A 90 20.46 -14.64 -38.52
CA ARG A 90 21.61 -13.73 -38.40
C ARG A 90 21.30 -12.53 -37.51
N ALA A 91 20.14 -11.91 -37.72
CA ALA A 91 19.68 -10.79 -36.90
C ALA A 91 19.46 -11.22 -35.45
N ARG A 92 18.86 -12.39 -35.22
CA ARG A 92 18.67 -12.96 -33.87
C ARG A 92 19.99 -13.20 -33.14
N LEU A 93 21.01 -13.72 -33.83
CA LEU A 93 22.31 -13.96 -33.22
C LEU A 93 23.00 -12.64 -32.82
N GLN A 94 22.98 -11.64 -33.70
CA GLN A 94 23.57 -10.33 -33.44
C GLN A 94 22.86 -9.61 -32.28
N ASN A 95 21.53 -9.54 -32.32
CA ASN A 95 20.72 -8.92 -31.27
C ASN A 95 20.81 -9.72 -29.95
N GLY A 96 20.87 -11.05 -30.01
CA GLY A 96 21.04 -11.90 -28.84
C GLY A 96 22.39 -11.69 -28.15
N ALA A 97 23.47 -11.50 -28.92
CA ALA A 97 24.79 -11.16 -28.38
C ALA A 97 24.79 -9.77 -27.73
N LEU A 98 24.17 -8.78 -28.39
CA LEU A 98 24.03 -7.42 -27.85
C LEU A 98 23.21 -7.42 -26.56
N TRP A 99 22.05 -8.09 -26.55
CA TRP A 99 21.22 -8.26 -25.37
C TRP A 99 22.00 -8.91 -24.23
N SER A 100 22.67 -10.03 -24.47
CA SER A 100 23.45 -10.74 -23.45
C SER A 100 24.51 -9.83 -22.82
N ALA A 101 25.21 -9.03 -23.63
CA ALA A 101 26.20 -8.07 -23.14
C ALA A 101 25.56 -6.97 -22.28
N LEU A 102 24.41 -6.41 -22.71
CA LEU A 102 23.65 -5.40 -21.97
C LEU A 102 23.13 -5.96 -20.65
N THR A 103 22.51 -7.14 -20.65
CA THR A 103 22.00 -7.80 -19.44
C THR A 103 23.13 -8.08 -18.44
N LEU A 104 24.28 -8.62 -18.90
CA LEU A 104 25.42 -8.87 -18.03
C LEU A 104 25.99 -7.58 -17.43
N ALA A 105 26.07 -6.50 -18.22
CA ALA A 105 26.48 -5.20 -17.72
C ALA A 105 25.50 -4.66 -16.67
N LEU A 106 24.19 -4.78 -16.90
CA LEU A 106 23.15 -4.37 -15.95
C LEU A 106 23.23 -5.15 -14.64
N LEU A 107 23.39 -6.48 -14.71
CA LEU A 107 23.55 -7.34 -13.53
C LEU A 107 24.83 -6.99 -12.76
N HIS A 108 25.93 -6.69 -13.46
CA HIS A 108 27.17 -6.27 -12.83
C HIS A 108 27.03 -4.93 -12.10
N VAL A 109 26.43 -3.92 -12.76
CA VAL A 109 26.15 -2.60 -12.16
C VAL A 109 25.26 -2.77 -10.94
N ARG A 110 24.16 -3.54 -11.05
CA ARG A 110 23.25 -3.83 -9.94
C ARG A 110 23.99 -4.48 -8.77
N SER A 111 24.82 -5.50 -9.03
CA SER A 111 25.62 -6.17 -8.00
C SER A 111 26.61 -5.22 -7.32
N ALA A 112 27.33 -4.40 -8.09
CA ALA A 112 28.28 -3.43 -7.58
C ALA A 112 27.62 -2.36 -6.70
N VAL A 113 26.43 -1.88 -7.09
CA VAL A 113 25.64 -0.93 -6.29
C VAL A 113 25.19 -1.58 -4.98
N ARG A 114 24.67 -2.80 -5.04
CA ARG A 114 24.19 -3.53 -3.84
C ARG A 114 25.32 -3.84 -2.86
N ALA A 115 26.51 -4.20 -3.35
CA ALA A 115 27.69 -4.46 -2.52
C ALA A 115 28.14 -3.22 -1.72
N ARG A 116 27.90 -2.01 -2.26
CA ARG A 116 28.28 -0.74 -1.62
C ARG A 116 27.18 -0.16 -0.72
N CYS A 117 25.99 -0.76 -0.70
CA CYS A 117 24.86 -0.28 0.11
C CYS A 117 24.88 -0.85 1.54
N GLY A 118 24.46 -0.04 2.51
CA GLY A 118 24.17 -0.50 3.88
C GLY A 118 22.95 -1.42 3.95
N ALA A 119 22.78 -2.14 5.06
CA ALA A 119 21.68 -3.11 5.23
C ALA A 119 20.29 -2.49 5.01
N ASP A 120 20.01 -1.31 5.58
CA ASP A 120 18.71 -0.64 5.44
C ASP A 120 18.37 -0.29 3.99
N VAL A 121 19.37 0.14 3.23
CA VAL A 121 19.21 0.54 1.82
C VAL A 121 19.08 -0.70 0.92
N ARG A 122 19.76 -1.80 1.27
CA ARG A 122 19.57 -3.09 0.60
C ARG A 122 18.15 -3.64 0.79
N ALA A 123 17.63 -3.62 2.02
CA ALA A 123 16.27 -4.03 2.29
C ALA A 123 15.25 -3.16 1.51
N LEU A 124 15.46 -1.85 1.49
CA LEU A 124 14.65 -0.94 0.68
C LEU A 124 14.70 -1.29 -0.82
N ALA A 125 15.89 -1.60 -1.35
CA ALA A 125 16.05 -2.05 -2.73
C ALA A 125 15.27 -3.34 -3.01
N ASP A 126 15.27 -4.29 -2.08
CA ASP A 126 14.52 -5.55 -2.21
C ASP A 126 13.01 -5.32 -2.30
N HIS A 127 12.45 -4.46 -1.43
CA HIS A 127 11.03 -4.12 -1.49
C HIS A 127 10.65 -3.43 -2.81
N LEU A 128 11.50 -2.54 -3.32
CA LEU A 128 11.28 -1.88 -4.60
C LEU A 128 11.38 -2.85 -5.78
N GLU A 129 12.37 -3.74 -5.79
CA GLU A 129 12.51 -4.77 -6.82
C GLU A 129 11.29 -5.71 -6.84
N ILE A 130 10.80 -6.13 -5.66
CA ILE A 130 9.56 -6.92 -5.55
C ILE A 130 8.37 -6.13 -6.13
N PHE A 131 8.23 -4.86 -5.76
CA PHE A 131 7.15 -4.00 -6.28
C PHE A 131 7.17 -3.92 -7.80
N ILE A 132 8.35 -3.76 -8.40
CA ILE A 132 8.51 -3.69 -9.86
C ILE A 132 8.15 -5.01 -10.52
N ALA A 133 8.65 -6.14 -9.98
CA ALA A 133 8.35 -7.46 -10.52
C ALA A 133 6.84 -7.75 -10.49
N VAL A 134 6.18 -7.46 -9.37
CA VAL A 134 4.72 -7.60 -9.23
C VAL A 134 3.97 -6.64 -10.15
N SER A 135 4.45 -5.40 -10.30
CA SER A 135 3.83 -4.42 -11.21
C SER A 135 3.93 -4.85 -12.67
N LEU A 136 5.06 -5.43 -13.08
CA LEU A 136 5.24 -5.98 -14.42
C LEU A 136 4.29 -7.17 -14.67
N ALA A 137 4.17 -8.08 -13.69
CA ALA A 137 3.22 -9.18 -13.75
C ALA A 137 1.76 -8.67 -13.84
N MET A 138 1.41 -7.63 -13.08
CA MET A 138 0.09 -6.98 -13.16
C MET A 138 -0.16 -6.39 -14.55
N VAL A 139 0.83 -5.72 -15.16
CA VAL A 139 0.72 -5.21 -16.53
C VAL A 139 0.44 -6.34 -17.53
N PHE A 140 1.12 -7.48 -17.41
CA PHE A 140 0.86 -8.64 -18.28
C PHE A 140 -0.57 -9.15 -18.12
N SER A 141 -1.06 -9.26 -16.88
CA SER A 141 -2.44 -9.61 -16.61
C SER A 141 -3.43 -8.62 -17.23
N THR A 142 -3.19 -7.31 -17.13
CA THR A 142 -4.05 -6.32 -17.80
C THR A 142 -4.01 -6.42 -19.32
N ASN A 143 -2.87 -6.77 -19.92
CA ASN A 143 -2.75 -6.98 -21.36
C ASN A 143 -3.47 -8.26 -21.80
N ILE A 144 -3.45 -9.32 -20.99
CA ILE A 144 -4.24 -10.54 -21.21
C ILE A 144 -5.73 -10.21 -21.12
N ALA A 145 -6.16 -9.46 -20.10
CA ALA A 145 -7.54 -9.02 -19.96
C ALA A 145 -8.00 -8.18 -21.17
N PHE A 146 -7.11 -7.32 -21.71
CA PHE A 146 -7.41 -6.54 -22.91
C PHE A 146 -7.46 -7.41 -24.18
N TYR A 147 -6.58 -8.41 -24.29
CA TYR A 147 -6.64 -9.38 -25.38
C TYR A 147 -7.96 -10.17 -25.38
N LEU A 148 -8.45 -10.54 -24.19
CA LEU A 148 -9.70 -11.29 -24.00
C LEU A 148 -10.96 -10.39 -23.99
N HIS A 149 -10.80 -9.07 -24.04
CA HIS A 149 -11.92 -8.14 -23.91
C HIS A 149 -12.80 -8.14 -25.15
N ALA A 150 -14.11 -8.33 -24.95
CA ALA A 150 -15.13 -8.17 -25.98
C ALA A 150 -15.78 -6.77 -25.85
N PRO A 151 -15.74 -5.91 -26.89
CA PRO A 151 -16.39 -4.61 -26.87
C PRO A 151 -17.90 -4.71 -26.64
N ALA A 152 -18.40 -3.97 -25.65
CA ALA A 152 -19.83 -3.81 -25.39
C ALA A 152 -20.32 -2.44 -25.88
N ALA A 153 -21.53 -2.41 -26.45
CA ALA A 153 -22.14 -1.16 -26.94
C ALA A 153 -22.45 -0.18 -25.80
N ALA A 154 -22.83 -0.68 -24.64
CA ALA A 154 -23.12 0.09 -23.44
C ALA A 154 -22.36 -0.48 -22.22
N PRO A 155 -21.91 0.37 -21.28
CA PRO A 155 -21.31 -0.08 -20.03
C PRO A 155 -22.37 -0.74 -19.14
N LEU A 156 -21.91 -1.49 -18.12
CA LEU A 156 -22.81 -2.01 -17.09
C LEU A 156 -23.54 -0.86 -16.39
N ARG A 157 -24.77 -1.16 -15.93
CA ARG A 157 -25.57 -0.20 -15.17
C ARG A 157 -24.91 0.02 -13.81
N ASP A 158 -24.39 1.22 -13.60
CA ASP A 158 -23.64 1.61 -12.42
C ASP A 158 -24.27 2.86 -11.78
N LEU A 159 -24.43 2.82 -10.45
CA LEU A 159 -25.08 3.90 -9.71
C LEU A 159 -24.29 5.21 -9.78
N GLY A 160 -22.96 5.15 -9.67
CA GLY A 160 -22.13 6.35 -9.83
C GLY A 160 -22.20 6.91 -11.25
N PHE A 161 -22.42 6.08 -12.26
CA PHE A 161 -22.64 6.57 -13.63
C PHE A 161 -23.98 7.27 -13.83
N MET A 162 -25.01 6.87 -13.08
CA MET A 162 -26.31 7.56 -13.09
C MET A 162 -26.26 8.89 -12.34
N LEU A 163 -25.44 9.00 -11.29
CA LEU A 163 -25.32 10.20 -10.46
C LEU A 163 -24.30 11.21 -10.99
N VAL A 164 -23.20 10.73 -11.58
CA VAL A 164 -22.07 11.56 -12.01
C VAL A 164 -22.04 11.63 -13.54
N PRO A 165 -22.15 12.84 -14.13
CA PRO A 165 -22.13 13.02 -15.58
C PRO A 165 -20.79 12.60 -16.17
N GLU A 166 -20.84 12.06 -17.39
CA GLU A 166 -19.65 11.66 -18.13
C GLU A 166 -18.83 12.87 -18.58
N GLN A 167 -17.51 12.80 -18.40
CA GLN A 167 -16.58 13.80 -18.94
C GLN A 167 -16.48 13.68 -20.46
N ALA A 168 -16.52 14.82 -21.15
CA ALA A 168 -16.28 14.89 -22.59
C ALA A 168 -14.92 14.30 -22.98
N LEU A 169 -14.83 13.75 -24.20
CA LEU A 169 -13.62 13.08 -24.71
C LEU A 169 -12.39 13.97 -24.72
N ASP A 170 -12.56 15.22 -25.15
CA ASP A 170 -11.49 16.23 -25.25
C ASP A 170 -11.27 17.02 -23.95
N SER A 171 -11.91 16.59 -22.86
CA SER A 171 -11.85 17.30 -21.58
C SER A 171 -10.45 17.22 -20.97
N LYS A 172 -9.89 18.40 -20.64
CA LYS A 172 -8.65 18.52 -19.85
C LYS A 172 -8.74 17.88 -18.45
N TRP A 173 -9.95 17.56 -17.99
CA TRP A 173 -10.19 16.92 -16.70
C TRP A 173 -9.92 15.41 -16.70
N ARG A 174 -9.93 14.75 -17.87
CA ARG A 174 -9.77 13.29 -17.95
C ARG A 174 -8.37 12.81 -17.54
N PRO A 175 -7.26 13.48 -17.90
CA PRO A 175 -5.92 13.13 -17.40
C PRO A 175 -5.71 13.51 -15.92
N LEU A 176 -6.55 14.38 -15.35
CA LEU A 176 -6.34 14.90 -13.99
C LEU A 176 -6.36 13.78 -12.94
N SER A 177 -7.20 12.75 -13.09
CA SER A 177 -7.22 11.64 -12.13
C SER A 177 -5.88 10.88 -12.09
N ASP A 178 -5.18 10.77 -13.24
CA ASP A 178 -3.88 10.10 -13.33
C ASP A 178 -2.80 10.96 -12.66
N VAL A 179 -2.84 12.27 -12.92
CA VAL A 179 -1.95 13.24 -12.26
C VAL A 179 -2.15 13.23 -10.75
N LEU A 180 -3.39 13.32 -10.27
CA LEU A 180 -3.72 13.32 -8.84
C LEU A 180 -3.26 12.03 -8.16
N THR A 181 -3.37 10.88 -8.84
CA THR A 181 -2.88 9.60 -8.32
C THR A 181 -1.39 9.63 -8.01
N ALA A 182 -0.60 10.38 -8.80
CA ALA A 182 0.84 10.53 -8.58
C ALA A 182 1.21 11.59 -7.52
N VAL A 183 0.36 12.60 -7.29
CA VAL A 183 0.66 13.73 -6.41
C VAL A 183 0.97 13.28 -4.98
N VAL A 184 0.10 12.48 -4.35
CA VAL A 184 0.27 12.08 -2.93
C VAL A 184 1.54 11.24 -2.71
N PRO A 185 1.82 10.18 -3.50
CA PRO A 185 3.08 9.46 -3.44
C PRO A 185 4.31 10.35 -3.61
N VAL A 186 4.29 11.29 -4.58
CA VAL A 186 5.42 12.21 -4.82
C VAL A 186 5.64 13.13 -3.63
N LEU A 187 4.57 13.73 -3.08
CA LEU A 187 4.66 14.56 -1.87
C LEU A 187 5.17 13.74 -0.67
N GLY A 188 4.70 12.52 -0.50
CA GLY A 188 5.19 11.60 0.53
C GLY A 188 6.68 11.30 0.37
N LEU A 189 7.15 11.03 -0.85
CA LEU A 189 8.57 10.79 -1.14
C LEU A 189 9.43 12.03 -0.91
N LEU A 190 8.95 13.23 -1.27
CA LEU A 190 9.65 14.49 -1.01
C LEU A 190 9.73 14.78 0.50
N GLN A 191 8.65 14.54 1.23
CA GLN A 191 8.62 14.71 2.69
C GLN A 191 9.66 13.82 3.39
N THR A 192 9.93 12.62 2.87
CA THR A 192 10.93 11.71 3.45
C THR A 192 12.37 12.26 3.41
N LEU A 193 12.64 13.31 2.60
CA LEU A 193 13.95 13.97 2.56
C LEU A 193 14.24 14.77 3.84
N PHE A 194 13.21 15.20 4.57
CA PHE A 194 13.33 15.92 5.84
C PHE A 194 13.35 14.99 7.06
N MET A 195 13.46 13.67 6.85
CA MET A 195 13.46 12.66 7.91
C MET A 195 14.84 12.05 8.08
N THR A 196 15.12 11.49 9.26
CA THR A 196 16.34 10.71 9.50
C THR A 196 16.42 9.51 8.55
N ARG A 197 17.63 9.09 8.18
CA ARG A 197 17.88 7.97 7.26
C ARG A 197 17.07 6.71 7.59
N ALA A 198 17.06 6.30 8.87
CA ALA A 198 16.35 5.11 9.31
C ALA A 198 14.83 5.23 9.11
N ASN A 199 14.24 6.39 9.44
CA ASN A 199 12.82 6.64 9.24
C ASN A 199 12.46 6.75 7.77
N ARG A 200 13.32 7.38 6.96
CA ARG A 200 13.16 7.47 5.50
C ARG A 200 13.13 6.08 4.85
N CYS A 201 14.11 5.22 5.16
CA CYS A 201 14.13 3.85 4.63
C CYS A 201 12.89 3.07 5.07
N ARG A 202 12.47 3.20 6.34
CA ARG A 202 11.27 2.52 6.85
C ARG A 202 10.00 2.95 6.12
N VAL A 203 9.74 4.26 6.00
CA VAL A 203 8.53 4.78 5.34
C VAL A 203 8.46 4.33 3.89
N ILE A 204 9.56 4.46 3.14
CA ILE A 204 9.59 4.08 1.72
C ILE A 204 9.47 2.55 1.57
N ALA A 205 10.10 1.75 2.44
CA ALA A 205 9.97 0.30 2.42
C ALA A 205 8.53 -0.15 2.72
N THR A 206 7.86 0.46 3.70
CA THR A 206 6.46 0.20 4.00
C THR A 206 5.57 0.53 2.80
N PHE A 207 5.82 1.65 2.11
CA PHE A 207 5.08 2.02 0.91
C PHE A 207 5.18 0.94 -0.18
N PHE A 208 6.39 0.54 -0.56
CA PHE A 208 6.59 -0.46 -1.60
C PHE A 208 6.04 -1.83 -1.20
N ARG A 209 6.13 -2.21 0.08
CA ARG A 209 5.53 -3.47 0.55
C ARG A 209 4.00 -3.47 0.42
N VAL A 210 3.33 -2.46 0.97
CA VAL A 210 1.86 -2.34 0.90
C VAL A 210 1.40 -2.29 -0.56
N ALA A 211 2.07 -1.47 -1.39
CA ALA A 211 1.76 -1.39 -2.80
C ALA A 211 1.97 -2.72 -3.55
N SER A 212 3.03 -3.48 -3.21
CA SER A 212 3.28 -4.81 -3.78
C SER A 212 2.16 -5.78 -3.47
N VAL A 213 1.70 -5.84 -2.22
CA VAL A 213 0.61 -6.74 -1.82
C VAL A 213 -0.70 -6.32 -2.52
N SER A 214 -1.01 -5.03 -2.57
CA SER A 214 -2.19 -4.53 -3.30
C SER A 214 -2.14 -4.89 -4.79
N TYR A 215 -0.98 -4.74 -5.45
CA TYR A 215 -0.84 -5.09 -6.87
C TYR A 215 -0.88 -6.59 -7.11
N ALA A 216 -0.39 -7.41 -6.17
CA ALA A 216 -0.52 -8.86 -6.23
C ALA A 216 -1.99 -9.30 -6.13
N LEU A 217 -2.77 -8.70 -5.23
CA LEU A 217 -4.22 -8.97 -5.17
C LEU A 217 -4.93 -8.51 -6.45
N ARG A 218 -4.56 -7.35 -6.98
CA ARG A 218 -5.12 -6.84 -8.24
C ARG A 218 -4.77 -7.74 -9.44
N LEU A 219 -3.56 -8.29 -9.49
CA LEU A 219 -3.14 -9.28 -10.49
C LEU A 219 -4.09 -10.49 -10.47
N LEU A 220 -4.46 -10.99 -9.29
CA LEU A 220 -5.41 -12.08 -9.17
C LEU A 220 -6.79 -11.67 -9.69
N THR A 221 -7.36 -10.56 -9.22
CA THR A 221 -8.73 -10.16 -9.59
C THR A 221 -8.88 -9.85 -11.07
N VAL A 222 -7.92 -9.14 -11.68
CA VAL A 222 -7.95 -8.81 -13.12
C VAL A 222 -7.83 -10.07 -14.00
N SER A 223 -7.20 -11.14 -13.51
CA SER A 223 -7.02 -12.38 -14.28
C SER A 223 -8.21 -13.32 -14.20
N LEU A 224 -9.09 -13.17 -13.20
CA LEU A 224 -10.15 -14.14 -12.91
C LEU A 224 -11.45 -13.86 -13.69
N THR A 225 -11.78 -12.60 -13.91
CA THR A 225 -13.02 -12.18 -14.57
C THR A 225 -12.75 -11.19 -15.69
N SER A 226 -13.58 -11.20 -16.73
CA SER A 226 -13.52 -10.24 -17.84
C SER A 226 -14.84 -9.48 -17.89
N LEU A 227 -14.82 -8.23 -17.44
CA LEU A 227 -15.95 -7.31 -17.50
C LEU A 227 -15.73 -6.30 -18.64
N PRO A 228 -16.80 -5.80 -19.28
CA PRO A 228 -16.65 -4.82 -20.35
C PRO A 228 -16.18 -3.48 -19.78
N GLY A 229 -15.21 -2.86 -20.44
CA GLY A 229 -14.62 -1.60 -20.00
C GLY A 229 -15.61 -0.42 -20.06
N PRO A 230 -15.70 0.44 -19.02
CA PRO A 230 -16.63 1.56 -19.00
C PRO A 230 -16.22 2.72 -19.94
N ALA A 231 -14.93 2.77 -20.31
CA ALA A 231 -14.37 3.88 -21.05
C ALA A 231 -14.90 3.95 -22.50
N PRO A 232 -15.11 5.16 -23.07
CA PRO A 232 -15.65 5.28 -24.43
C PRO A 232 -14.75 4.66 -25.50
N HIS A 233 -13.43 4.65 -25.26
CA HIS A 233 -12.49 4.06 -26.20
C HIS A 233 -12.57 2.52 -26.26
N CYS A 234 -13.28 1.88 -25.32
CA CYS A 234 -13.52 0.43 -25.28
C CYS A 234 -14.80 0.00 -26.03
N ARG A 235 -15.57 0.96 -26.56
CA ARG A 235 -16.83 0.70 -27.27
C ARG A 235 -16.57 0.33 -28.74
N PRO A 236 -17.48 -0.42 -29.39
CA PRO A 236 -17.40 -0.75 -30.80
C PRO A 236 -17.21 0.49 -31.69
N GLY A 237 -16.29 0.43 -32.66
CA GLY A 237 -16.05 1.51 -33.62
C GLY A 237 -15.11 2.63 -33.13
N SER A 238 -14.56 2.53 -31.92
CA SER A 238 -13.54 3.47 -31.43
C SER A 238 -12.20 3.29 -32.16
N ALA A 239 -11.65 4.39 -32.70
CA ALA A 239 -10.32 4.40 -33.30
C ALA A 239 -9.18 4.15 -32.29
N LEU A 240 -9.45 4.32 -31.00
CA LEU A 240 -8.48 4.10 -29.91
C LEU A 240 -8.54 2.66 -29.35
N TYR A 241 -9.45 1.83 -29.85
CA TYR A 241 -9.55 0.42 -29.46
C TYR A 241 -8.52 -0.42 -30.21
N ALA A 242 -7.37 -0.65 -29.59
CA ALA A 242 -6.27 -1.41 -30.19
C ALA A 242 -5.79 -2.52 -29.23
N PRO A 243 -6.50 -3.65 -29.11
CA PRO A 243 -6.06 -4.76 -28.25
C PRO A 243 -4.72 -5.35 -28.73
N PRO A 244 -3.89 -5.93 -27.84
CA PRO A 244 -2.72 -6.71 -28.24
C PRO A 244 -3.13 -7.79 -29.24
N GLN A 245 -2.30 -8.06 -30.26
CA GLN A 245 -2.63 -9.08 -31.28
C GLN A 245 -1.77 -10.34 -31.13
N THR A 246 -0.55 -10.17 -30.63
CA THR A 246 0.40 -11.26 -30.45
C THR A 246 0.76 -11.44 -28.98
N TRP A 247 1.21 -12.65 -28.61
CA TRP A 247 1.74 -12.91 -27.26
C TRP A 247 2.96 -12.04 -26.93
N ILE A 248 3.74 -11.64 -27.95
CA ILE A 248 4.86 -10.71 -27.83
C ILE A 248 4.36 -9.31 -27.44
N ASP A 249 3.27 -8.85 -28.03
CA ASP A 249 2.66 -7.57 -27.65
C ASP A 249 2.13 -7.60 -26.22
N ILE A 250 1.60 -8.74 -25.75
CA ILE A 250 1.14 -8.90 -24.37
C ILE A 250 2.30 -8.70 -23.37
N VAL A 251 3.50 -9.23 -23.65
CA VAL A 251 4.65 -9.13 -22.74
C VAL A 251 5.48 -7.86 -22.92
N THR A 252 5.33 -7.13 -24.03
CA THR A 252 6.14 -5.92 -24.31
C THR A 252 5.37 -4.62 -24.19
N ARG A 253 4.03 -4.65 -24.22
CA ARG A 253 3.20 -3.45 -24.06
C ARG A 253 3.13 -3.01 -22.60
N VAL A 254 4.10 -2.22 -22.18
CA VAL A 254 4.14 -1.55 -20.87
C VAL A 254 3.51 -0.14 -20.90
N GLY A 255 2.56 0.08 -21.81
CA GLY A 255 1.88 1.37 -22.04
C GLY A 255 1.37 2.08 -20.77
N PRO A 256 0.72 1.37 -19.81
CA PRO A 256 0.31 1.96 -18.54
C PRO A 256 1.46 2.56 -17.72
N MET A 257 2.70 2.08 -17.89
CA MET A 257 3.89 2.64 -17.23
C MET A 257 4.41 3.91 -17.92
N TYR A 258 4.13 4.09 -19.21
CA TYR A 258 4.52 5.27 -19.98
C TYR A 258 3.40 6.31 -20.13
N GLY A 259 2.28 6.14 -19.41
CA GLY A 259 1.15 7.07 -19.44
C GLY A 259 0.15 6.84 -20.58
N GLN A 260 0.26 5.73 -21.31
CA GLN A 260 -0.75 5.30 -22.29
C GLN A 260 -1.76 4.35 -21.62
N PHE A 261 -2.87 4.90 -21.15
CA PHE A 261 -3.89 4.17 -20.38
C PHE A 261 -5.06 3.64 -21.22
N ASN A 262 -4.85 3.36 -22.51
CA ASN A 262 -5.89 2.83 -23.40
C ASN A 262 -6.06 1.30 -23.25
N SER A 263 -6.05 0.80 -22.01
CA SER A 263 -6.30 -0.62 -21.71
C SER A 263 -7.78 -0.82 -21.41
N CYS A 264 -8.40 -1.77 -22.10
CA CYS A 264 -9.77 -2.22 -21.83
C CYS A 264 -9.75 -3.58 -21.12
N GLY A 265 -10.85 -3.95 -20.48
CA GLY A 265 -10.98 -5.20 -19.73
C GLY A 265 -11.43 -4.98 -18.29
N ASP A 266 -11.34 -6.05 -17.50
CA ASP A 266 -11.57 -5.99 -16.07
C ASP A 266 -10.44 -5.22 -15.39
N LEU A 267 -10.82 -4.28 -14.54
CA LEU A 267 -9.91 -3.44 -13.78
C LEU A 267 -10.28 -3.42 -12.29
N ILE A 268 -11.03 -4.43 -11.82
CA ILE A 268 -11.36 -4.61 -10.41
C ILE A 268 -10.11 -5.04 -9.64
N PHE A 269 -9.80 -4.46 -8.48
CA PHE A 269 -10.32 -3.19 -7.93
C PHE A 269 -9.43 -2.02 -8.36
N SER A 270 -9.93 -0.79 -8.45
CA SER A 270 -9.23 0.37 -9.03
C SER A 270 -7.83 0.64 -8.44
N GLY A 271 -6.83 0.68 -9.34
CA GLY A 271 -5.43 0.95 -9.01
C GLY A 271 -5.19 2.38 -8.55
N HIS A 272 -5.86 3.37 -9.17
CA HIS A 272 -5.79 4.79 -8.77
C HIS A 272 -6.19 4.96 -7.31
N MET A 273 -7.32 4.36 -6.93
CA MET A 273 -7.85 4.45 -5.58
C MET A 273 -6.97 3.71 -4.58
N ALA A 274 -6.58 2.48 -4.90
CA ALA A 274 -5.77 1.68 -3.99
C ALA A 274 -4.39 2.29 -3.75
N TYR A 275 -3.70 2.71 -4.81
CA TYR A 275 -2.37 3.30 -4.71
C TYR A 275 -2.39 4.63 -3.95
N THR A 276 -3.34 5.50 -4.28
CA THR A 276 -3.50 6.80 -3.60
C THR A 276 -3.90 6.62 -2.14
N ASN A 277 -4.83 5.72 -1.82
CA ASN A 277 -5.27 5.50 -0.45
C ASN A 277 -4.14 4.93 0.42
N SER A 278 -3.38 3.94 -0.07
CA SER A 278 -2.20 3.43 0.66
C SER A 278 -1.15 4.52 0.89
N ALA A 279 -0.88 5.37 -0.11
CA ALA A 279 0.05 6.49 0.02
C ALA A 279 -0.45 7.53 1.05
N LEU A 280 -1.75 7.83 1.00
CA LEU A 280 -2.40 8.80 1.88
C LEU A 280 -2.41 8.33 3.33
N LEU A 281 -2.80 7.08 3.59
CA LEU A 281 -2.78 6.49 4.94
C LEU A 281 -1.38 6.52 5.53
N LEU A 282 -0.37 6.11 4.75
CA LEU A 282 1.03 6.16 5.16
C LEU A 282 1.47 7.59 5.48
N TYR A 283 1.13 8.54 4.61
CA TYR A 283 1.46 9.95 4.78
C TYR A 283 0.82 10.54 6.04
N LEU A 284 -0.49 10.34 6.22
CA LEU A 284 -1.25 10.86 7.35
C LEU A 284 -0.74 10.29 8.69
N ARG A 285 -0.51 8.96 8.77
CA ARG A 285 0.05 8.33 9.98
C ARG A 285 1.45 8.81 10.28
N THR A 286 2.29 8.95 9.25
CA THR A 286 3.64 9.47 9.42
C THR A 286 3.59 10.88 9.97
N MET A 287 2.77 11.76 9.39
CA MET A 287 2.64 13.16 9.82
C MET A 287 1.99 13.31 11.19
N ASP A 288 1.05 12.46 11.57
CA ASP A 288 0.45 12.48 12.92
C ASP A 288 1.46 12.17 14.02
N ARG A 289 2.42 11.27 13.75
CA ARG A 289 3.48 10.93 14.71
C ARG A 289 4.41 12.10 15.02
N TYR A 290 4.68 12.97 14.04
CA TYR A 290 5.60 14.10 14.21
C TYR A 290 4.90 15.45 14.45
N PHE A 291 3.68 15.63 13.94
CA PHE A 291 2.98 16.93 13.90
C PHE A 291 1.48 16.81 14.23
N ALA A 292 1.16 16.37 15.45
CA ALA A 292 -0.23 16.12 15.88
C ALA A 292 -1.17 17.35 15.83
N ARG A 293 -0.64 18.58 15.94
CA ARG A 293 -1.43 19.83 16.05
C ARG A 293 -2.46 20.03 14.93
N PHE A 294 -2.12 19.63 13.70
CA PHE A 294 -2.99 19.80 12.52
C PHE A 294 -3.57 18.48 12.01
N SER A 295 -3.64 17.45 12.87
CA SER A 295 -4.09 16.11 12.47
C SER A 295 -5.48 16.12 11.85
N ARG A 296 -6.49 16.67 12.53
CA ARG A 296 -7.88 16.71 12.03
C ARG A 296 -8.01 17.36 10.66
N LEU A 297 -7.31 18.48 10.43
CA LEU A 297 -7.33 19.18 9.16
C LEU A 297 -6.67 18.35 8.04
N ARG A 298 -5.56 17.67 8.34
CA ARG A 298 -4.89 16.79 7.38
C ARG A 298 -5.77 15.59 7.01
N TRP A 299 -6.44 14.96 7.97
CA TRP A 299 -7.40 13.89 7.71
C TRP A 299 -8.58 14.39 6.85
N LEU A 300 -9.16 15.54 7.17
CA LEU A 300 -10.24 16.13 6.38
C LEU A 300 -9.79 16.42 4.93
N ALA A 301 -8.62 17.03 4.76
CA ALA A 301 -8.05 17.30 3.44
C ALA A 301 -7.73 16.01 2.66
N GLY A 302 -7.21 14.99 3.34
CA GLY A 302 -6.97 13.68 2.75
C GLY A 302 -8.26 12.99 2.28
N THR A 303 -9.30 12.99 3.12
CA THR A 303 -10.61 12.44 2.76
C THR A 303 -11.21 13.21 1.58
N ALA A 304 -11.18 14.54 1.59
CA ALA A 304 -11.66 15.36 0.49
C ALA A 304 -10.89 15.08 -0.82
N PHE A 305 -9.57 14.90 -0.74
CA PHE A 305 -8.74 14.51 -1.88
C PHE A 305 -9.15 13.16 -2.47
N LEU A 306 -9.35 12.16 -1.60
CA LEU A 306 -9.74 10.81 -2.03
C LEU A 306 -11.14 10.80 -2.66
N LEU A 307 -12.09 11.56 -2.09
CA LEU A 307 -13.43 11.74 -2.67
C LEU A 307 -13.38 12.43 -4.03
N ALA A 308 -12.57 13.49 -4.17
CA ALA A 308 -12.40 14.17 -5.46
C ALA A 308 -11.80 13.23 -6.51
N LEU A 309 -10.80 12.41 -6.15
CA LEU A 309 -10.24 11.40 -7.03
C LEU A 309 -11.27 10.34 -7.43
N ALA A 310 -12.07 9.84 -6.47
CA ALA A 310 -13.14 8.89 -6.74
C ALA A 310 -14.15 9.44 -7.76
N LEU A 311 -14.60 10.68 -7.57
CA LEU A 311 -15.51 11.35 -8.50
C LEU A 311 -14.89 11.51 -9.89
N LEU A 312 -13.61 11.90 -9.98
CA LEU A 312 -12.93 12.03 -11.28
C LEU A 312 -12.76 10.68 -11.99
N CYS A 313 -12.48 9.60 -11.27
CA CYS A 313 -12.39 8.25 -11.85
C CYS A 313 -13.73 7.78 -12.43
N VAL A 314 -14.83 8.01 -11.70
CA VAL A 314 -16.19 7.66 -12.13
C VAL A 314 -16.68 8.57 -13.27
N ALA A 315 -16.43 9.88 -13.18
CA ALA A 315 -16.79 10.86 -14.21
C ALA A 315 -16.02 10.61 -15.52
N GLY A 316 -14.75 10.23 -15.43
CA GLY A 316 -13.91 9.89 -16.58
C GLY A 316 -14.30 8.57 -17.26
N ARG A 317 -15.22 7.79 -16.65
CA ARG A 317 -15.57 6.41 -17.03
C ARG A 317 -14.34 5.49 -17.09
N LYS A 318 -13.39 5.69 -16.17
CA LYS A 318 -12.18 4.86 -16.09
C LYS A 318 -12.43 3.55 -15.33
N HIS A 319 -13.32 3.62 -14.35
CA HIS A 319 -13.66 2.53 -13.44
C HIS A 319 -15.14 2.57 -13.11
N TYR A 320 -15.71 1.40 -12.81
CA TYR A 320 -17.03 1.32 -12.19
C TYR A 320 -16.96 1.77 -10.72
N THR A 321 -18.09 2.14 -10.14
CA THR A 321 -18.17 2.59 -8.74
C THR A 321 -17.73 1.48 -7.79
N VAL A 322 -18.03 0.22 -8.12
CA VAL A 322 -17.58 -0.94 -7.35
C VAL A 322 -16.05 -1.06 -7.32
N ASP A 323 -15.36 -0.84 -8.45
CA ASP A 323 -13.90 -0.89 -8.50
C ASP A 323 -13.28 0.18 -7.59
N VAL A 324 -13.87 1.37 -7.56
CA VAL A 324 -13.43 2.52 -6.76
C VAL A 324 -13.59 2.23 -5.27
N VAL A 325 -14.76 1.72 -4.86
CA VAL A 325 -15.05 1.36 -3.46
C VAL A 325 -14.16 0.21 -3.00
N LEU A 326 -14.08 -0.88 -3.78
CA LEU A 326 -13.19 -2.01 -3.47
C LEU A 326 -11.74 -1.56 -3.40
N GLY A 327 -11.32 -0.60 -4.23
CA GLY A 327 -9.98 -0.06 -4.19
C GLY A 327 -9.65 0.60 -2.86
N VAL A 328 -10.57 1.34 -2.27
CA VAL A 328 -10.40 1.94 -0.92
C VAL A 328 -10.45 0.86 0.17
N VAL A 329 -11.39 -0.07 0.10
CA VAL A 329 -11.55 -1.12 1.11
C VAL A 329 -10.34 -2.04 1.16
N VAL A 330 -9.96 -2.65 0.02
CA VAL A 330 -8.85 -3.61 -0.06
C VAL A 330 -7.53 -2.93 0.31
N SER A 331 -7.26 -1.73 -0.20
CA SER A 331 -6.00 -1.02 0.14
C SER A 331 -5.92 -0.64 1.62
N SER A 332 -7.03 -0.32 2.27
CA SER A 332 -7.07 -0.06 3.71
C SER A 332 -6.79 -1.33 4.52
N LEU A 333 -7.42 -2.44 4.15
CA LEU A 333 -7.16 -3.75 4.78
C LEU A 333 -5.70 -4.16 4.62
N VAL A 334 -5.15 -4.07 3.39
CA VAL A 334 -3.74 -4.37 3.13
C VAL A 334 -2.81 -3.46 3.93
N TYR A 335 -3.11 -2.16 4.00
CA TYR A 335 -2.31 -1.23 4.79
C TYR A 335 -2.21 -1.67 6.25
N PHE A 336 -3.33 -1.97 6.92
CA PHE A 336 -3.31 -2.34 8.34
C PHE A 336 -2.68 -3.71 8.61
N HIS A 337 -2.81 -4.67 7.71
CA HIS A 337 -2.23 -6.01 7.90
C HIS A 337 -0.72 -6.06 7.59
N PHE A 338 -0.24 -5.25 6.65
CA PHE A 338 1.14 -5.29 6.15
C PHE A 338 1.94 -4.00 6.46
N GLU A 339 1.51 -3.19 7.43
CA GLU A 339 2.22 -1.96 7.84
C GLU A 339 3.59 -2.25 8.48
N TYR A 340 3.75 -3.39 9.15
CA TYR A 340 4.96 -3.74 9.91
C TYR A 340 5.76 -4.90 9.32
N SER A 341 5.11 -5.92 8.76
CA SER A 341 5.76 -7.13 8.23
C SER A 341 5.16 -7.57 6.88
N TRP A 342 5.87 -8.47 6.19
CA TRP A 342 5.31 -9.25 5.07
C TRP A 342 4.37 -10.35 5.55
N LEU A 343 4.46 -10.72 6.83
CA LEU A 343 3.46 -11.56 7.48
C LEU A 343 2.30 -10.68 7.93
N PRO A 344 1.05 -11.07 7.66
CA PRO A 344 -0.09 -10.35 8.18
C PRO A 344 -0.05 -10.36 9.72
N ALA A 345 -0.57 -9.30 10.34
CA ALA A 345 -0.53 -9.14 11.79
C ALA A 345 -1.09 -10.35 12.58
N CYS A 346 -2.09 -11.04 12.03
CA CYS A 346 -2.68 -12.26 12.60
C CYS A 346 -1.72 -13.46 12.63
N ALA A 347 -0.74 -13.51 11.72
CA ALA A 347 0.21 -14.62 11.60
C ALA A 347 1.55 -14.35 12.32
N HIS A 348 1.68 -13.23 13.05
CA HIS A 348 2.90 -12.95 13.78
C HIS A 348 3.01 -13.91 14.96
N PRO A 349 4.11 -14.69 15.10
CA PRO A 349 4.33 -15.52 16.27
C PRO A 349 4.28 -14.63 17.51
N GLN A 350 3.38 -14.95 18.46
CA GLN A 350 3.38 -14.28 19.75
C GLN A 350 4.73 -14.53 20.41
N HIS A 351 5.47 -13.47 20.72
CA HIS A 351 6.73 -13.60 21.45
C HIS A 351 6.42 -14.23 22.83
N PRO A 352 7.23 -15.18 23.34
CA PRO A 352 6.99 -15.84 24.63
C PRO A 352 6.81 -14.88 25.82
N GLN A 353 7.30 -13.64 25.72
CA GLN A 353 7.14 -12.60 26.75
C GLN A 353 5.71 -12.04 26.85
N GLN A 354 4.93 -12.05 25.76
CA GLN A 354 3.51 -11.63 25.80
C GLN A 354 2.60 -12.71 26.39
N GLN A 355 2.94 -14.00 26.21
CA GLN A 355 2.24 -15.11 26.86
C GLN A 355 2.45 -15.12 28.38
N LEU A 356 3.65 -14.74 28.85
CA LEU A 356 3.91 -14.64 30.29
C LEU A 356 3.12 -13.49 30.94
N ALA A 357 2.95 -12.37 30.23
CA ALA A 357 2.16 -11.23 30.69
C ALA A 357 0.65 -11.52 30.71
N SER A 358 0.12 -12.23 29.71
CA SER A 358 -1.28 -12.65 29.69
C SER A 358 -1.57 -13.76 30.69
N GLN A 359 -0.63 -14.69 30.94
CA GLN A 359 -0.76 -15.68 32.01
C GLN A 359 -0.64 -15.08 33.42
N GLN A 360 0.19 -14.05 33.63
CA GLN A 360 0.22 -13.33 34.90
C GLN A 360 -1.07 -12.54 35.16
N GLN A 361 -1.67 -11.95 34.13
CA GLN A 361 -2.99 -11.29 34.27
C GLN A 361 -4.13 -12.28 34.50
N ALA A 362 -4.11 -13.46 33.85
CA ALA A 362 -5.09 -14.52 34.10
C ALA A 362 -4.91 -15.18 35.49
N GLY A 363 -3.66 -15.34 35.96
CA GLY A 363 -3.36 -15.90 37.28
C GLY A 363 -3.72 -14.96 38.45
N VAL A 364 -3.70 -13.64 38.23
CA VAL A 364 -4.14 -12.65 39.24
C VAL A 364 -5.68 -12.62 39.37
N MET A 365 -6.42 -12.88 38.28
CA MET A 365 -7.88 -12.99 38.31
C MET A 365 -8.38 -14.27 38.98
N LEU A 366 -7.61 -15.38 38.90
CA LEU A 366 -7.95 -16.66 39.53
C LEU A 366 -7.37 -16.84 40.94
N GLY A 367 -6.38 -16.02 41.33
CA GLY A 367 -5.73 -16.07 42.66
C GLY A 367 -6.33 -15.15 43.73
N GLY A 368 -7.34 -14.33 43.39
CA GLY A 368 -7.90 -13.30 44.28
C GLY A 368 -8.89 -13.80 45.36
N SER A 369 -9.21 -15.09 45.40
CA SER A 369 -10.25 -15.65 46.30
C SER A 369 -9.69 -16.66 47.30
N ALA A 370 -8.66 -16.29 48.07
CA ALA A 370 -8.28 -17.01 49.29
C ALA A 370 -7.36 -16.15 50.16
N LYS A 371 -7.93 -15.24 50.97
CA LYS A 371 -7.48 -14.84 52.32
C LYS A 371 -8.28 -13.64 52.86
N ARG A 372 -9.45 -13.92 53.43
CA ARG A 372 -9.97 -13.28 54.67
C ARG A 372 -9.96 -14.42 55.70
N SER A 373 -9.41 -14.33 56.90
CA SER A 373 -9.66 -13.40 58.01
C SER A 373 -8.60 -13.74 59.09
N LEU A 374 -7.99 -12.82 59.86
CA LEU A 374 -8.56 -12.27 61.09
C LEU A 374 -7.53 -11.29 61.71
N ALA A 375 -7.91 -10.03 61.92
CA ALA A 375 -7.74 -9.24 63.14
C ALA A 375 -7.97 -7.74 62.88
N HIS A 376 -9.10 -7.22 63.35
CA HIS A 376 -9.44 -5.80 63.61
C HIS A 376 -8.98 -5.42 65.05
N PRO A 377 -9.09 -4.15 65.56
CA PRO A 377 -9.84 -2.98 65.05
C PRO A 377 -9.12 -1.60 65.17
N PHE A 378 -9.76 -0.58 64.54
CA PHE A 378 -10.01 0.82 64.99
C PHE A 378 -9.65 1.95 64.01
N GLY A 379 -10.66 2.79 63.73
CA GLY A 379 -10.51 4.24 63.56
C GLY A 379 -10.60 4.80 62.14
N ALA A 380 -11.73 5.39 61.80
CA ALA A 380 -12.08 5.98 60.51
C ALA A 380 -11.66 7.46 60.35
N ALA A 381 -11.47 7.91 59.09
CA ALA A 381 -11.89 9.19 58.48
C ALA A 381 -11.10 9.42 57.16
N THR A 382 -11.62 9.01 56.00
CA THR A 382 -12.26 9.85 54.95
C THR A 382 -11.41 10.98 54.33
N ALA A 383 -10.97 10.77 53.07
CA ALA A 383 -10.97 11.81 52.03
C ALA A 383 -11.06 11.18 50.63
N SER A 384 -11.82 11.85 49.77
CA SER A 384 -12.42 11.44 48.50
C SER A 384 -11.44 11.48 47.31
N TYR A 385 -11.61 10.56 46.34
CA TYR A 385 -11.32 10.83 44.92
C TYR A 385 -12.27 10.03 44.02
N GLN A 386 -13.09 10.74 43.25
CA GLN A 386 -14.06 10.22 42.29
C GLN A 386 -13.38 9.72 41.00
N SER A 387 -13.86 8.58 40.51
CA SER A 387 -13.69 8.10 39.14
C SER A 387 -15.08 7.96 38.50
N ALA A 388 -15.27 8.55 37.31
CA ALA A 388 -16.47 8.38 36.47
C ALA A 388 -16.06 7.51 35.26
N LYS A 389 -16.52 6.27 35.22
CA LYS A 389 -17.66 5.74 34.44
C LYS A 389 -17.45 5.73 32.92
N VAL A 390 -17.18 4.53 32.40
CA VAL A 390 -17.61 4.05 31.09
C VAL A 390 -18.70 3.01 31.39
N SER A 391 -19.89 3.21 30.85
CA SER A 391 -21.07 2.37 31.08
C SER A 391 -21.36 1.45 29.90
N ASP A 392 -21.90 0.30 30.28
CA ASP A 392 -22.11 -0.94 29.56
C ASP A 392 -23.16 -0.89 28.44
N PHE A 393 -23.09 -1.87 27.54
CA PHE A 393 -24.11 -2.22 26.55
C PHE A 393 -24.82 -3.47 27.09
N GLU A 394 -26.12 -3.35 27.38
CA GLU A 394 -26.95 -4.39 27.99
C GLU A 394 -27.82 -5.07 26.92
N VAL A 395 -27.92 -6.39 27.02
CA VAL A 395 -28.77 -7.29 26.26
C VAL A 395 -30.15 -7.32 26.91
N CYS A 396 -31.22 -7.35 26.11
CA CYS A 396 -32.56 -7.72 26.59
C CYS A 396 -33.19 -8.72 25.61
N ASP A 397 -33.74 -9.79 26.18
CA ASP A 397 -34.57 -10.79 25.52
C ASP A 397 -36.00 -10.78 26.10
N GLU A 398 -36.92 -11.15 25.21
CA GLU A 398 -38.25 -11.75 25.34
C GLU A 398 -39.53 -10.99 25.81
N ASP A 399 -40.52 -11.12 24.89
CA ASP A 399 -41.98 -11.32 24.99
C ASP A 399 -42.94 -10.21 25.46
N ASP A 400 -43.85 -9.78 24.57
CA ASP A 400 -45.28 -10.14 24.68
C ASP A 400 -46.13 -9.77 23.42
N VAL A 401 -47.28 -10.43 23.34
CA VAL A 401 -48.27 -10.68 22.26
C VAL A 401 -49.03 -9.46 21.69
N GLY A 402 -49.41 -9.52 20.40
CA GLY A 402 -50.38 -8.60 19.78
C GLY A 402 -50.81 -8.96 18.35
N ASP A 403 -51.94 -9.65 18.24
CA ASP A 403 -52.71 -10.13 17.09
C ASP A 403 -53.12 -9.05 16.05
N PHE A 404 -53.09 -9.36 14.75
CA PHE A 404 -54.11 -8.95 13.77
C PHE A 404 -54.00 -9.75 12.45
N SER A 405 -55.15 -10.22 11.99
CA SER A 405 -55.40 -11.23 10.96
C SER A 405 -55.60 -10.69 9.52
N GLU A 406 -55.63 -11.65 8.57
CA GLU A 406 -56.25 -11.64 7.21
C GLU A 406 -55.47 -10.97 6.06
N GLN A 407 -55.32 -11.49 4.83
CA GLN A 407 -55.79 -12.64 3.99
C GLN A 407 -54.74 -12.70 2.83
N GLY A 408 -54.18 -13.81 2.34
CA GLY A 408 -54.80 -14.97 1.71
C GLY A 408 -54.62 -14.93 0.17
N GLN A 409 -53.63 -15.65 -0.38
CA GLN A 409 -53.75 -16.53 -1.59
C GLN A 409 -52.39 -17.01 -2.14
N GLN A 410 -52.16 -18.32 -1.97
CA GLN A 410 -51.32 -19.21 -2.79
C GLN A 410 -52.30 -20.16 -3.54
N PRO A 411 -51.94 -20.81 -4.66
CA PRO A 411 -51.05 -22.00 -4.67
C PRO A 411 -50.16 -22.03 -5.95
N GLN A 412 -49.28 -22.96 -6.32
CA GLN A 412 -48.90 -24.34 -5.96
C GLN A 412 -47.54 -24.54 -6.68
N GLY A 413 -46.46 -24.97 -6.04
CA GLY A 413 -45.97 -26.37 -6.10
C GLY A 413 -44.81 -26.53 -7.10
N ASP A 414 -43.59 -26.81 -6.65
CA ASP A 414 -43.06 -28.18 -6.60
C ASP A 414 -41.71 -28.25 -5.87
N GLU A 415 -41.51 -29.36 -5.17
CA GLU A 415 -40.41 -29.65 -4.25
C GLU A 415 -39.10 -30.04 -4.95
N SER A 416 -37.96 -29.67 -4.35
CA SER A 416 -36.92 -30.61 -3.84
C SER A 416 -35.49 -30.03 -3.92
N GLU A 417 -35.08 -29.29 -2.87
CA GLU A 417 -33.67 -29.17 -2.49
C GLU A 417 -33.56 -29.09 -0.97
N GLN A 418 -33.07 -30.17 -0.35
CA GLN A 418 -32.39 -30.10 0.95
C GLN A 418 -31.23 -31.09 0.94
N LEU A 419 -30.01 -30.58 1.05
CA LEU A 419 -28.94 -31.19 1.84
C LEU A 419 -27.89 -30.13 2.20
N LEU A 420 -28.07 -29.61 3.42
CA LEU A 420 -27.11 -29.08 4.39
C LEU A 420 -25.70 -28.70 3.90
N PHE A 421 -25.36 -27.41 4.07
CA PHE A 421 -24.04 -26.99 4.54
C PHE A 421 -24.18 -25.87 5.58
N SER A 422 -23.70 -26.15 6.80
CA SER A 422 -23.58 -25.22 7.91
C SER A 422 -22.56 -24.10 7.62
N PRO A 423 -22.74 -22.89 8.18
CA PRO A 423 -21.81 -21.79 7.98
C PRO A 423 -20.50 -22.00 8.78
N LEU A 424 -19.39 -21.84 8.07
CA LEU A 424 -18.03 -21.79 8.59
C LEU A 424 -17.81 -20.51 9.39
N ASP A 425 -17.62 -20.67 10.70
CA ASP A 425 -16.89 -19.73 11.54
C ASP A 425 -15.41 -19.73 11.13
N PHE A 426 -14.94 -18.67 10.45
CA PHE A 426 -13.51 -18.38 10.34
C PHE A 426 -13.26 -16.88 10.20
N ILE A 427 -13.05 -16.21 11.34
CA ILE A 427 -12.20 -15.01 11.45
C ILE A 427 -11.35 -15.20 12.71
N CYS A 428 -10.04 -15.35 12.53
CA CYS A 428 -8.99 -15.16 13.53
C CYS A 428 -7.77 -14.56 12.84
#